data_AF-A0A9D6ABA2-F1
#
_entry.id   AF-A0A9D6ABA2-F1
#
_cell.length_a   1.000
_cell.length_b   1.000
_cell.length_c   1.000
_cell.angle_alpha   90.00
_cell.angle_beta   90.00
_cell.angle_gamma   90.00
#
_symmetry.space_group_name_H-M   'P 1'
#
loop_
_entity.id
_entity.type
_entity.pdbx_description
1 polymer ?
#
loop_
_entity_poly.entity_id
_entity_poly.type
_entity_poly.pdbx_seq_one_letter_code
_entity_poly.pdbx_strand_id
1 'polypeptide(L)'
;MVAFRYNDPNRPYIQGSLFNGTNGGGGGADNNVKSLITRSGVAVTLDDSKGSVLIKDKAGNSYAADGAGNIKIESSQTITFTCKDSSITLKEDGNILLDGKILTLNGKDSISLNSKAIDSTAAETNTMNGKDVTVQGNVTATLSGTSKTDVDSMGITSVSGTLVKLN
;
A
#
# COMPACT_ATOMS: atom_id res chain seq x y z
N MET A 1 23.55 -7.39 -36.23
CA MET A 1 23.89 -8.53 -37.11
C MET A 1 22.99 -8.48 -38.33
N VAL A 2 23.58 -8.44 -39.52
CA VAL A 2 22.86 -8.48 -40.80
C VAL A 2 23.09 -9.87 -41.37
N ALA A 3 22.03 -10.52 -41.84
CA ALA A 3 22.11 -11.72 -42.66
C ALA A 3 21.34 -11.52 -43.96
N PHE A 4 21.50 -12.46 -44.88
CA PHE A 4 20.97 -12.37 -46.23
C PHE A 4 20.09 -13.59 -46.51
N ARG A 5 18.85 -13.36 -46.94
CA ARG A 5 17.96 -14.49 -47.28
C ARG A 5 18.58 -15.26 -48.43
N TYR A 6 18.72 -16.58 -48.27
CA TYR A 6 19.34 -17.47 -49.27
C TYR A 6 20.77 -17.05 -49.67
N ASN A 7 21.51 -16.38 -48.78
CA ASN A 7 22.82 -15.80 -49.10
C ASN A 7 22.79 -14.80 -50.28
N ASP A 8 21.64 -14.21 -50.61
CA ASP A 8 21.50 -13.17 -51.64
C ASP A 8 21.81 -11.77 -51.02
N PRO A 9 22.93 -11.12 -51.39
CA PRO A 9 23.29 -9.79 -50.86
C PRO A 9 22.22 -8.72 -51.08
N ASN A 10 21.32 -8.90 -52.04
CA ASN A 10 20.22 -7.98 -52.32
C ASN A 10 19.01 -8.16 -51.39
N ARG A 11 19.05 -9.16 -50.49
CA ARG A 11 17.97 -9.47 -49.54
C ARG A 11 18.44 -9.45 -48.08
N PRO A 12 18.99 -8.33 -47.59
CA PRO A 12 19.42 -8.21 -46.20
C PRO A 12 18.23 -8.26 -45.25
N TYR A 13 18.46 -8.79 -44.05
CA TYR A 13 17.56 -8.69 -42.91
C TYR A 13 18.35 -8.57 -41.61
N ILE A 14 17.75 -7.92 -40.60
CA ILE A 14 18.35 -7.74 -39.28
C ILE A 14 18.06 -8.99 -38.44
N GLN A 15 19.10 -9.63 -37.90
CA GLN A 15 18.96 -10.76 -36.95
C GLN A 15 18.95 -10.31 -35.49
N GLY A 16 19.38 -9.08 -35.22
CA GLY A 16 19.42 -8.51 -33.87
C GLY A 16 20.61 -7.58 -33.68
N SER A 17 20.76 -7.09 -32.45
CA SER A 17 21.89 -6.30 -31.98
C SER A 17 22.89 -7.18 -31.24
N LEU A 18 24.18 -6.92 -31.44
CA LEU A 18 25.25 -7.48 -30.62
C LEU A 18 25.75 -6.40 -29.66
N PHE A 19 26.18 -6.82 -28.49
CA PHE A 19 27.02 -5.99 -27.65
C PHE A 19 28.42 -5.84 -28.28
N ASN A 20 29.05 -4.69 -28.11
CA ASN A 20 30.37 -4.30 -28.57
C ASN A 20 31.18 -3.74 -27.37
N GLY A 21 32.47 -3.46 -27.55
CA GLY A 21 33.36 -3.03 -26.46
C GLY A 21 32.93 -1.77 -25.69
N THR A 22 32.03 -0.95 -26.25
CA THR A 22 31.50 0.28 -25.61
C THR A 22 30.13 0.10 -24.97
N ASN A 23 29.43 -1.02 -25.21
CA ASN A 23 28.13 -1.34 -24.60
C ASN A 23 28.06 -2.80 -24.09
N GLY A 24 29.21 -3.41 -23.83
CA GLY A 24 29.41 -4.83 -23.51
C GLY A 24 29.20 -5.28 -22.07
N GLY A 25 28.81 -4.39 -21.17
CA GLY A 25 28.62 -4.74 -19.75
C GLY A 25 27.43 -5.68 -19.46
N GLY A 26 26.60 -5.97 -20.46
CA GLY A 26 25.39 -6.77 -20.27
C GLY A 26 25.68 -8.18 -19.74
N GLY A 27 25.04 -8.55 -18.61
CA GLY A 27 25.24 -9.84 -17.94
C GLY A 27 25.92 -9.73 -16.57
N GLY A 28 26.74 -8.70 -16.34
CA GLY A 28 27.60 -8.63 -15.14
C GLY A 28 28.69 -9.72 -15.13
N ALA A 29 29.47 -9.76 -14.05
CA ALA A 29 30.36 -10.90 -13.79
C ALA A 29 29.51 -12.17 -13.65
N ASP A 30 29.97 -13.29 -14.22
CA ASP A 30 29.28 -14.59 -14.16
C ASP A 30 27.90 -14.65 -14.86
N ASN A 31 27.52 -13.63 -15.63
CA ASN A 31 26.22 -13.58 -16.32
C ASN A 31 25.00 -13.71 -15.37
N ASN A 32 25.17 -13.31 -14.10
CA ASN A 32 24.16 -13.43 -13.06
C ASN A 32 23.21 -12.24 -12.99
N VAL A 33 23.49 -11.13 -13.70
CA VAL A 33 22.60 -9.97 -13.78
C VAL A 33 22.12 -9.75 -15.21
N LYS A 34 20.82 -9.92 -15.45
CA LYS A 34 20.19 -9.73 -16.76
C LYS A 34 19.26 -8.54 -16.70
N SER A 35 19.26 -7.70 -17.73
CA SER A 35 18.41 -6.50 -17.72
C SER A 35 17.88 -6.11 -19.08
N LEU A 36 16.66 -5.56 -19.11
CA LEU A 36 16.09 -4.83 -20.23
C LEU A 36 16.10 -3.34 -19.87
N ILE A 37 16.93 -2.54 -20.53
CA ILE A 37 17.09 -1.11 -20.25
C ILE A 37 16.83 -0.31 -21.54
N THR A 38 15.92 0.66 -21.45
CA THR A 38 15.62 1.59 -22.54
C THR A 38 16.60 2.77 -22.55
N ARG A 39 16.74 3.48 -23.68
CA ARG A 39 17.62 4.67 -23.77
C ARG A 39 17.26 5.77 -22.78
N SER A 40 15.99 5.86 -22.37
CA SER A 40 15.52 6.85 -21.39
C SER A 40 15.83 6.46 -19.94
N GLY A 41 16.35 5.26 -19.69
CA GLY A 41 16.73 4.80 -18.35
C GLY A 41 15.67 3.98 -17.61
N VAL A 42 14.55 3.63 -18.25
CA VAL A 42 13.59 2.65 -17.69
C VAL A 42 14.22 1.26 -17.75
N ALA A 43 14.16 0.51 -16.67
CA ALA A 43 14.85 -0.76 -16.51
C ALA A 43 13.99 -1.85 -15.87
N VAL A 44 14.15 -3.09 -16.36
CA VAL A 44 13.83 -4.33 -15.66
C VAL A 44 15.15 -5.07 -15.44
N THR A 45 15.49 -5.40 -14.20
CA THR A 45 16.74 -6.07 -13.82
C THR A 45 16.43 -7.34 -13.04
N LEU A 46 17.07 -8.44 -13.41
CA LEU A 46 17.03 -9.75 -12.78
C LEU A 46 18.44 -10.03 -12.25
N ASP A 47 18.57 -10.38 -10.98
CA ASP A 47 19.85 -10.71 -10.35
C ASP A 47 19.75 -12.13 -9.76
N ASP A 48 20.24 -13.10 -10.52
CA ASP A 48 20.22 -14.54 -10.21
C ASP A 48 21.11 -14.87 -9.00
N SER A 49 22.11 -14.02 -8.69
CA SER A 49 22.95 -14.21 -7.50
C SER A 49 22.17 -14.02 -6.20
N LYS A 50 21.08 -13.24 -6.26
CA LYS A 50 20.16 -12.99 -5.15
C LYS A 50 18.80 -13.63 -5.34
N GLY A 51 18.46 -14.06 -6.56
CA GLY A 51 17.09 -14.44 -6.93
C GLY A 51 16.13 -13.25 -6.90
N SER A 52 16.59 -12.06 -7.28
CA SER A 52 15.85 -10.80 -7.12
C SER A 52 15.41 -10.16 -8.44
N VAL A 53 14.39 -9.30 -8.39
CA VAL A 53 13.90 -8.50 -9.53
C VAL A 53 13.70 -7.04 -9.13
N LEU A 54 14.07 -6.13 -10.03
CA LEU A 54 13.85 -4.68 -9.94
C LEU A 54 13.21 -4.16 -11.22
N ILE A 55 12.11 -3.43 -11.08
CA ILE A 55 11.47 -2.65 -12.15
C ILE A 55 11.55 -1.18 -11.74
N LYS A 56 12.15 -0.33 -12.58
CA LYS A 56 12.46 1.06 -12.23
C LYS A 56 12.21 1.99 -13.41
N ASP A 57 11.56 3.12 -13.17
CA ASP A 57 11.44 4.20 -14.16
C ASP A 57 12.64 5.16 -14.13
N LYS A 58 12.64 6.15 -15.02
CA LYS A 58 13.73 7.14 -15.10
C LYS A 58 13.88 7.97 -13.83
N ALA A 59 12.78 8.29 -13.16
CA ALA A 59 12.77 9.13 -11.94
C ALA A 59 13.15 8.33 -10.69
N GLY A 60 13.16 7.00 -10.79
CA GLY A 60 13.52 6.08 -9.74
C GLY A 60 12.35 5.50 -8.97
N ASN A 61 11.12 5.74 -9.40
CA ASN A 61 9.96 5.02 -8.89
C ASN A 61 10.11 3.54 -9.25
N SER A 62 9.83 2.64 -8.31
CA SER A 62 10.24 1.25 -8.47
C SER A 62 9.36 0.23 -7.77
N TYR A 63 9.44 -1.00 -8.29
CA TYR A 63 9.03 -2.23 -7.65
C TYR A 63 10.27 -3.11 -7.50
N ALA A 64 10.52 -3.67 -6.32
CA ALA A 64 11.62 -4.58 -6.06
C ALA A 64 11.16 -5.78 -5.23
N ALA A 65 11.53 -6.99 -5.65
CA ALA A 65 11.47 -8.19 -4.82
C ALA A 65 12.90 -8.70 -4.62
N ASP A 66 13.34 -8.84 -3.37
CA ASP A 66 14.76 -8.95 -3.03
C ASP A 66 15.33 -10.38 -3.04
N GLY A 67 14.48 -11.39 -3.21
CA GLY A 67 14.86 -12.81 -3.13
C GLY A 67 14.99 -13.36 -1.70
N ALA A 68 14.96 -12.51 -0.68
CA ALA A 68 14.90 -12.88 0.75
C ALA A 68 13.47 -12.88 1.31
N GLY A 69 12.48 -12.57 0.47
CA GLY A 69 11.06 -12.58 0.79
C GLY A 69 10.44 -11.19 0.99
N ASN A 70 11.21 -10.11 0.81
CA ASN A 70 10.68 -8.75 0.93
C ASN A 70 10.28 -8.19 -0.43
N ILE A 71 9.22 -7.37 -0.43
CA ILE A 71 8.79 -6.57 -1.58
C ILE A 71 8.77 -5.11 -1.17
N LYS A 72 9.30 -4.25 -2.05
CA LYS A 72 9.34 -2.79 -1.87
C LYS A 72 8.71 -2.11 -3.09
N ILE A 73 7.80 -1.17 -2.84
CA ILE A 73 7.22 -0.29 -3.87
C ILE A 73 7.50 1.15 -3.43
N GLU A 74 8.17 1.92 -4.28
CA GLU A 74 8.55 3.30 -3.98
C GLU A 74 8.08 4.24 -5.10
N SER A 75 7.48 5.36 -4.69
CA SER A 75 7.05 6.44 -5.57
C SER A 75 7.37 7.77 -4.92
N SER A 76 7.72 8.76 -5.74
CA SER A 76 8.02 10.13 -5.31
C SER A 76 6.78 10.99 -5.09
N GLN A 77 5.62 10.59 -5.63
CA GLN A 77 4.39 11.40 -5.57
C GLN A 77 3.21 10.62 -5.00
N THR A 78 2.81 9.53 -5.66
CA THR A 78 1.60 8.76 -5.29
C THR A 78 1.78 7.28 -5.57
N ILE A 79 1.20 6.43 -4.72
CA ILE A 79 0.93 5.01 -4.98
C ILE A 79 -0.57 4.80 -4.89
N THR A 80 -1.18 4.24 -5.94
CA THR A 80 -2.63 4.01 -6.00
C THR A 80 -2.95 2.58 -6.45
N PHE A 81 -3.83 1.91 -5.71
CA PHE A 81 -4.46 0.65 -6.10
C PHE A 81 -5.96 0.93 -6.31
N THR A 82 -6.48 0.77 -7.53
CA THR A 82 -7.87 1.12 -7.87
C THR A 82 -8.59 -0.02 -8.58
N CYS A 83 -9.86 -0.23 -8.23
CA CYS A 83 -10.79 -1.05 -8.98
C CYS A 83 -12.17 -0.37 -8.99
N LYS A 84 -12.51 0.31 -10.09
CA LYS A 84 -13.73 1.14 -10.21
C LYS A 84 -13.86 2.10 -9.01
N ASP A 85 -14.88 1.90 -8.16
CA ASP A 85 -15.25 2.79 -7.05
C ASP A 85 -14.50 2.51 -5.73
N SER A 86 -13.52 1.60 -5.74
CA SER A 86 -12.70 1.30 -4.56
C SER A 86 -11.24 1.64 -4.79
N SER A 87 -10.57 2.23 -3.79
CA SER A 87 -9.14 2.56 -3.89
C SER A 87 -8.37 2.55 -2.57
N ILE A 88 -7.05 2.38 -2.68
CA ILE A 88 -6.06 2.67 -1.63
C ILE A 88 -5.05 3.64 -2.24
N THR A 89 -4.84 4.80 -1.60
CA THR A 89 -3.96 5.85 -2.10
C THR A 89 -3.01 6.34 -1.01
N LEU A 90 -1.69 6.35 -1.30
CA LEU A 90 -0.64 6.93 -0.47
C LEU A 90 -0.08 8.16 -1.21
N LYS A 91 0.04 9.30 -0.52
CA LYS A 91 0.48 10.58 -1.09
C LYS A 91 1.80 11.06 -0.48
N GLU A 92 2.54 11.88 -1.23
CA GLU A 92 3.82 12.47 -0.80
C GLU A 92 3.74 13.32 0.48
N ASP A 93 2.57 13.89 0.76
CA ASP A 93 2.31 14.69 1.96
C ASP A 93 2.02 13.83 3.22
N GLY A 94 2.10 12.51 3.07
CA GLY A 94 1.86 11.55 4.15
C GLY A 94 0.39 11.15 4.32
N ASN A 95 -0.54 11.72 3.53
CA ASN A 95 -1.94 11.31 3.58
C ASN A 95 -2.15 9.91 3.00
N ILE A 96 -2.94 9.10 3.71
CA ILE A 96 -3.37 7.77 3.28
C ILE A 96 -4.90 7.77 3.20
N LEU A 97 -5.44 7.34 2.06
CA LEU A 97 -6.87 7.29 1.79
C LEU A 97 -7.30 5.88 1.40
N LEU A 98 -8.33 5.38 2.08
CA LEU A 98 -8.99 4.10 1.80
C LEU A 98 -10.45 4.38 1.49
N ASP A 99 -10.85 4.19 0.23
CA ASP A 99 -12.21 4.46 -0.24
C ASP A 99 -12.88 3.19 -0.76
N GLY A 100 -14.18 3.08 -0.49
CA GLY A 100 -15.03 2.05 -1.07
C GLY A 100 -16.48 2.18 -0.61
N LYS A 101 -17.41 1.54 -1.35
CA LYS A 101 -18.84 1.52 -1.00
C LYS A 101 -19.11 0.82 0.33
N ILE A 102 -18.35 -0.23 0.65
CA ILE A 102 -18.40 -0.99 1.90
C ILE A 102 -16.95 -1.23 2.32
N LEU A 103 -16.60 -0.88 3.56
CA LEU A 103 -15.28 -1.11 4.14
C LEU A 103 -15.41 -1.97 5.40
N THR A 104 -14.76 -3.13 5.42
CA THR A 104 -14.79 -4.08 6.54
C THR A 104 -13.37 -4.32 7.06
N LEU A 105 -13.13 -4.09 8.35
CA LEU A 105 -11.86 -4.34 9.03
C LEU A 105 -12.03 -5.49 10.02
N ASN A 106 -11.37 -6.62 9.77
CA ASN A 106 -11.43 -7.82 10.62
C ASN A 106 -10.04 -8.16 11.15
N GLY A 107 -9.82 -8.04 12.46
CA GLY A 107 -8.61 -8.50 13.16
C GLY A 107 -8.92 -9.76 13.96
N LYS A 108 -8.06 -10.80 13.87
CA LYS A 108 -8.21 -12.02 14.67
C LYS A 108 -7.79 -11.81 16.13
N ASP A 109 -6.72 -11.06 16.33
CA ASP A 109 -6.17 -10.79 17.65
C ASP A 109 -6.53 -9.39 18.13
N SER A 110 -6.36 -8.37 17.29
CA SER A 110 -6.69 -6.98 17.64
C SER A 110 -6.85 -6.05 16.42
N ILE A 111 -7.51 -4.91 16.64
CA ILE A 111 -7.48 -3.71 15.80
C ILE A 111 -7.20 -2.54 16.75
N SER A 112 -6.19 -1.72 16.47
CA SER A 112 -5.80 -0.58 17.33
C SER A 112 -5.87 0.73 16.54
N LEU A 113 -6.46 1.77 17.14
CA LEU A 113 -6.57 3.12 16.56
C LEU A 113 -5.96 4.13 17.54
N ASN A 114 -4.83 4.73 17.18
CA ASN A 114 -4.08 5.64 18.03
C ASN A 114 -3.68 6.87 17.20
N SER A 115 -4.15 8.05 17.58
CA SER A 115 -3.90 9.30 16.88
C SER A 115 -4.04 10.48 17.84
N LYS A 116 -3.60 11.67 17.42
CA LYS A 116 -3.90 12.93 18.13
C LYS A 116 -5.41 13.22 18.17
N ALA A 117 -6.14 12.81 17.13
CA ALA A 117 -7.59 12.91 17.03
C ALA A 117 -8.16 11.72 16.26
N ILE A 118 -9.34 11.27 16.66
CA ILE A 118 -10.12 10.21 16.00
C ILE A 118 -11.56 10.70 15.92
N ASP A 119 -12.07 10.89 14.69
CA ASP A 119 -13.45 11.28 14.43
C ASP A 119 -14.23 10.07 13.92
N SER A 120 -15.31 9.68 14.63
CA SER A 120 -16.17 8.56 14.26
C SER A 120 -17.61 9.02 14.17
N THR A 121 -18.11 9.15 12.94
CA THR A 121 -19.45 9.65 12.65
C THR A 121 -20.15 8.73 11.65
N ALA A 122 -21.46 8.57 11.82
CA ALA A 122 -22.30 7.81 10.91
C ALA A 122 -23.64 8.55 10.74
N ALA A 123 -24.17 8.59 9.52
CA ALA A 123 -25.41 9.29 9.22
C ALA A 123 -26.65 8.59 9.82
N GLU A 124 -26.58 7.27 9.96
CA GLU A 124 -27.70 6.46 10.49
C GLU A 124 -27.34 5.82 11.83
N THR A 125 -26.35 4.92 11.87
CA THR A 125 -26.02 4.15 13.07
C THR A 125 -24.51 3.99 13.24
N ASN A 126 -24.05 4.10 14.48
CA ASN A 126 -22.69 3.76 14.90
C ASN A 126 -22.79 2.78 16.07
N THR A 127 -22.40 1.53 15.84
CA THR A 127 -22.63 0.43 16.79
C THR A 127 -21.31 -0.10 17.33
N MET A 128 -21.18 -0.16 18.66
CA MET A 128 -20.04 -0.75 19.35
C MET A 128 -20.51 -1.95 20.18
N ASN A 129 -20.07 -3.15 19.80
CA ASN A 129 -20.38 -4.39 20.50
C ASN A 129 -19.09 -5.07 20.92
N GLY A 130 -19.05 -5.57 22.15
CA GLY A 130 -17.94 -6.35 22.67
C GLY A 130 -18.39 -7.07 23.93
N LYS A 131 -17.65 -8.10 24.35
CA LYS A 131 -17.85 -8.70 25.67
C LYS A 131 -17.71 -7.64 26.77
N ASP A 132 -16.69 -6.79 26.61
CA ASP A 132 -16.45 -5.60 27.42
C ASP A 132 -16.31 -4.39 26.48
N VAL A 133 -16.94 -3.26 26.83
CA VAL A 133 -16.80 -1.98 26.14
C VAL A 133 -16.40 -0.92 27.17
N THR A 134 -15.24 -0.29 26.97
CA THR A 134 -14.71 0.73 27.88
C THR A 134 -14.59 2.07 27.15
N VAL A 135 -15.16 3.13 27.73
CA VAL A 135 -15.05 4.50 27.23
C VAL A 135 -14.49 5.37 28.35
N GLN A 136 -13.34 5.98 28.12
CA GLN A 136 -12.65 6.81 29.10
C GLN A 136 -12.15 8.11 28.47
N GLY A 137 -12.40 9.23 29.13
CA GLY A 137 -11.79 10.52 28.81
C GLY A 137 -11.02 11.05 30.01
N ASN A 138 -9.77 11.45 29.81
CA ASN A 138 -8.90 11.94 30.88
C ASN A 138 -9.39 13.26 31.49
N VAL A 139 -10.07 14.08 30.68
CA VAL A 139 -10.65 15.36 31.11
C VAL A 139 -12.17 15.25 31.15
N THR A 140 -12.78 14.80 30.05
CA THR A 140 -14.23 14.63 29.93
C THR A 140 -14.57 13.44 29.05
N ALA A 141 -15.65 12.74 29.39
CA ALA A 141 -16.36 11.83 28.49
C ALA A 141 -17.82 12.30 28.42
N THR A 142 -18.38 12.43 27.22
CA THR A 142 -19.73 12.96 27.00
C THR A 142 -20.59 11.93 26.29
N LEU A 143 -21.79 11.69 26.80
CA LEU A 143 -22.83 10.89 26.16
C LEU A 143 -24.12 11.72 26.10
N SER A 144 -24.66 11.91 24.90
CA SER A 144 -25.85 12.74 24.69
C SER A 144 -26.69 12.20 23.55
N GLY A 145 -27.99 12.06 23.77
CA GLY A 145 -28.98 11.86 22.71
C GLY A 145 -29.93 13.04 22.64
N THR A 146 -30.26 13.50 21.44
CA THR A 146 -31.15 14.65 21.22
C THR A 146 -32.60 14.32 21.59
N SER A 147 -33.08 13.14 21.19
CA SER A 147 -34.43 12.67 21.50
C SER A 147 -34.47 11.75 22.72
N LYS A 148 -33.47 10.87 22.89
CA LYS A 148 -33.45 9.86 23.95
C LYS A 148 -32.03 9.36 24.21
N THR A 149 -31.74 8.99 25.45
CA THR A 149 -30.58 8.18 25.83
C THR A 149 -31.07 7.05 26.72
N ASP A 150 -30.87 5.81 26.30
CA ASP A 150 -31.21 4.62 27.09
C ASP A 150 -29.96 4.04 27.75
N VAL A 151 -30.07 3.71 29.04
CA VAL A 151 -29.04 3.00 29.81
C VAL A 151 -29.72 1.84 30.53
N ASP A 152 -29.42 0.63 30.12
CA ASP A 152 -30.06 -0.60 30.64
C ASP A 152 -29.02 -1.65 31.03
N SER A 153 -29.31 -2.40 32.08
CA SER A 153 -28.49 -3.49 32.61
C SER A 153 -29.40 -4.53 33.26
N MET A 154 -29.19 -5.81 32.93
CA MET A 154 -29.86 -6.91 33.63
C MET A 154 -29.38 -7.06 35.09
N GLY A 155 -28.25 -6.43 35.44
CA GLY A 155 -27.67 -6.44 36.76
C GLY A 155 -27.68 -5.03 37.38
N ILE A 156 -26.52 -4.59 37.85
CA ILE A 156 -26.35 -3.29 38.49
C ILE A 156 -25.92 -2.26 37.44
N THR A 157 -26.60 -1.11 37.42
CA THR A 157 -26.12 0.12 36.76
C THR A 157 -25.53 1.03 37.83
N SER A 158 -24.22 1.30 37.78
CA SER A 158 -23.54 2.17 38.76
C SER A 158 -23.26 3.56 38.15
N VAL A 159 -23.60 4.60 38.91
CA VAL A 159 -23.24 5.99 38.60
C VAL A 159 -22.59 6.57 39.84
N SER A 160 -21.34 7.00 39.73
CA SER A 160 -20.56 7.50 40.87
C SER A 160 -19.70 8.68 40.47
N GLY A 161 -19.54 9.62 41.40
CA GLY A 161 -18.78 10.85 41.25
C GLY A 161 -18.82 11.64 42.56
N THR A 162 -17.90 12.57 42.76
CA THR A 162 -17.91 13.47 43.93
C THR A 162 -19.19 14.30 43.98
N LEU A 163 -19.74 14.66 42.82
CA LEU A 163 -21.05 15.28 42.66
C LEU A 163 -21.79 14.59 41.50
N VAL A 164 -23.01 14.13 41.78
CA VAL A 164 -23.94 13.61 40.76
C VAL A 164 -25.15 14.52 40.73
N LYS A 165 -25.41 15.13 39.56
CA LYS A 165 -26.58 15.97 39.34
C LYS A 165 -27.57 15.22 38.46
N LEU A 166 -28.79 15.08 38.95
CA LEU A 166 -29.94 14.58 38.19
C LEU A 166 -30.95 15.73 38.12
N ASN A 167 -31.39 16.09 36.93
CA ASN A 167 -32.29 17.22 36.70
C ASN A 167 -33.28 16.93 35.58
#